data_AF-A0A376BA61-F1
#
_entry.id   AF-A0A376BA61-F1
#
_cell.length_a   1.000
_cell.length_b   1.000
_cell.length_c   1.000
_cell.angle_alpha   90.00
_cell.angle_beta   90.00
_cell.angle_gamma   90.00
#
_symmetry.space_group_name_H-M   'P 1'
#
loop_
_entity.id
_entity.type
_entity.pdbx_description
1 polymer ?
#
loop_
_entity_poly.entity_id
_entity_poly.type
_entity_poly.pdbx_seq_one_letter_code
_entity_poly.pdbx_strand_id
1 'polypeptide(L)'
;MGYNRPRFPIPNDLRLHEQLPINNQSPTLPDSNTMGASIFETPISTKPPLDIFQKKLHEVNLPKNFVKINNNKAVETNKFYGNMFLDRQDNPVWTHPYSIWWSRDNFQGMAVSHIKKEQRVFGPPDAGDPAQYYFSPTGIKSFVFSYAEDINSMELGFENARHMSIETKLMKSENEYIRFPLIQGMGFVTAIYYNLTPKFYSQVGFRDIQAMPPPRAGMQKYKLLLENNVSWNLYISSSDTEITLTRVDGNTLVANKFCNKAVFQIVADTIAEIDNAAGCYPVDVNLNGSVASDIGLGQYSFVYVVEGNSNSGCSLLYALPHHLSTFTQGTLSKIIPTQLDSTTYGLMQGLITNILQLQVETPSDILFAPKRSTFNGGTESAKYSPDVLSSISKAATLEVETSNVLAETNLDSMYFSGKALAKYAWILYSCYYVLEDLTLTKKLLPELETALQKFIENKQILPLQYDTTWGGLVSSGTNAQDFGNSYYNDHHFHYGYHIITAAIIGQIEKELSGNSNWLLTNKDWIL
;
A
#
# COMPACT_ATOMS: atom_id res chain seq x y z
N MET A 1 -21.53 -11.33 5.94
CA MET A 1 -21.21 -12.62 6.60
C MET A 1 -20.26 -12.33 7.75
N GLY A 2 -20.72 -12.48 9.00
CA GLY A 2 -19.92 -12.16 10.17
C GLY A 2 -18.92 -13.28 10.46
N TYR A 3 -17.63 -12.98 10.32
CA TYR A 3 -16.57 -13.86 10.79
C TYR A 3 -16.47 -13.76 12.31
N ASN A 4 -16.95 -14.78 13.00
CA ASN A 4 -16.80 -14.93 14.44
C ASN A 4 -15.36 -15.37 14.73
N ARG A 5 -14.42 -14.41 14.85
CA ARG A 5 -13.04 -14.71 15.27
C ARG A 5 -13.06 -15.11 16.75
N PRO A 6 -12.43 -16.23 17.15
CA PRO A 6 -12.18 -16.52 18.56
C PRO A 6 -11.37 -15.36 19.17
N ARG A 7 -11.68 -14.96 20.40
CA ARG A 7 -10.88 -13.98 21.14
C ARG A 7 -9.45 -14.49 21.25
N PHE A 8 -8.48 -13.71 20.79
CA PHE A 8 -7.07 -13.95 21.06
C PHE A 8 -6.87 -13.87 22.58
N PRO A 9 -6.38 -14.92 23.25
CA PRO A 9 -6.09 -14.85 24.68
C PRO A 9 -4.82 -14.02 24.87
N ILE A 10 -4.98 -12.75 25.22
CA ILE A 10 -3.88 -11.93 25.75
C ILE A 10 -3.95 -12.05 27.28
N PRO A 11 -2.87 -12.46 27.97
CA PRO A 11 -2.81 -12.43 29.42
C PRO A 11 -3.16 -11.04 29.96
N ASN A 12 -4.00 -10.98 30.99
CA ASN A 12 -4.54 -9.73 31.58
C ASN A 12 -3.45 -8.86 32.25
N ASP A 13 -2.26 -9.41 32.41
CA ASP A 13 -1.15 -8.94 33.21
C ASP A 13 -0.20 -7.99 32.44
N LEU A 14 -0.42 -7.78 31.13
CA LEU A 14 0.29 -6.78 30.31
C LEU A 14 -0.47 -5.45 30.15
N ARG A 15 -1.63 -5.28 30.82
CA ARG A 15 -2.47 -4.06 30.69
C ARG A 15 -2.14 -2.93 31.65
N LEU A 16 -1.25 -3.14 32.61
CA LEU A 16 -0.91 -2.14 33.61
C LEU A 16 0.59 -1.82 33.49
N HIS A 17 0.88 -0.59 33.05
CA HIS A 17 2.20 0.01 32.89
C HIS A 17 2.92 -0.29 31.57
N GLU A 18 2.44 0.32 30.49
CA GLU A 18 3.32 0.96 29.50
C GLU A 18 2.47 1.95 28.68
N GLN A 19 2.32 3.17 29.19
CA GLN A 19 2.27 4.29 28.26
C GLN A 19 3.64 4.27 27.58
N LEU A 20 3.72 3.68 26.39
CA LEU A 20 4.88 3.87 25.53
C LEU A 20 5.10 5.39 25.48
N PRO A 21 6.26 5.90 25.95
CA PRO A 21 6.53 7.30 25.84
C PRO A 21 6.49 7.61 24.34
N ILE A 22 5.56 8.49 23.94
CA ILE A 22 5.68 9.20 22.67
C ILE A 22 6.88 10.12 22.88
N ASN A 23 8.07 9.56 22.72
CA ASN A 23 9.29 10.32 22.74
C ASN A 23 9.27 11.12 21.43
N ASN A 24 8.88 12.39 21.50
CA ASN A 24 8.93 13.35 20.39
C ASN A 24 10.37 13.67 19.94
N GLN A 25 11.34 12.86 20.35
CA GLN A 25 12.71 12.84 19.86
C GLN A 25 13.02 11.40 19.44
N SER A 26 12.60 11.03 18.22
CA SER A 26 13.23 9.91 17.52
C SER A 26 14.72 10.25 17.36
N PRO A 27 15.65 9.33 17.67
CA PRO A 27 17.06 9.57 17.44
C PRO A 27 17.26 9.90 15.96
N THR A 28 17.81 11.07 15.67
CA THR A 28 18.16 11.47 14.30
C THR A 28 19.25 10.52 13.82
N LEU A 29 18.91 9.65 12.86
CA LEU A 29 19.89 8.82 12.19
C LEU A 29 20.86 9.73 11.41
N PRO A 30 22.18 9.50 11.46
CA PRO A 30 23.13 10.30 10.72
C PRO A 30 22.90 10.13 9.21
N ASP A 31 22.89 11.26 8.48
CA ASP A 31 22.83 11.26 7.02
C ASP A 31 24.05 10.49 6.47
N SER A 32 23.81 9.35 5.82
CA SER A 32 24.86 8.60 5.11
C SER A 32 24.88 8.97 3.63
N ASN A 33 26.06 9.32 3.13
CA ASN A 33 26.32 9.64 1.72
C ASN A 33 26.75 8.43 0.88
N THR A 34 26.80 7.22 1.44
CA THR A 34 27.19 6.00 0.71
C THR A 34 25.94 5.30 0.17
N MET A 35 25.43 5.77 -0.97
CA MET A 35 24.36 5.07 -1.68
C MET A 35 24.96 3.87 -2.44
N GLY A 36 24.57 2.66 -2.05
CA GLY A 36 24.77 1.46 -2.88
C GLY A 36 23.88 1.49 -4.13
N ALA A 37 24.03 0.50 -5.01
CA ALA A 37 23.14 0.33 -6.15
C ALA A 37 21.67 0.19 -5.68
N SER A 38 20.73 0.70 -6.48
CA SER A 38 19.32 0.66 -6.09
C SER A 38 18.78 -0.77 -6.07
N ILE A 39 18.13 -1.17 -4.98
CA ILE A 39 17.50 -2.49 -4.85
C ILE A 39 16.29 -2.66 -5.77
N PHE A 40 15.84 -1.60 -6.44
CA PHE A 40 14.73 -1.62 -7.39
C PHE A 40 15.16 -1.67 -8.86
N GLU A 41 16.47 -1.60 -9.15
CA GLU A 41 16.97 -1.61 -10.53
C GLU A 41 17.08 -3.00 -11.15
N THR A 42 17.33 -4.02 -10.32
CA THR A 42 17.59 -5.39 -10.80
C THR A 42 16.41 -6.30 -10.47
N PRO A 43 15.72 -6.86 -11.47
CA PRO A 43 14.68 -7.86 -11.22
C PRO A 43 15.30 -9.15 -10.67
N ILE A 44 14.56 -9.89 -9.84
CA ILE A 44 14.97 -11.22 -9.38
C ILE A 44 15.16 -12.17 -10.58
N SER A 45 14.23 -12.10 -11.54
CA SER A 45 14.26 -12.86 -12.79
C SER A 45 13.49 -12.11 -13.88
N THR A 46 13.89 -12.33 -15.14
CA THR A 46 13.17 -11.86 -16.34
C THR A 46 12.61 -13.02 -17.18
N LYS A 47 12.74 -14.25 -16.68
CA LYS A 47 12.16 -15.43 -17.33
C LYS A 47 10.63 -15.36 -17.30
N PRO A 48 9.93 -15.92 -18.31
CA PRO A 48 8.50 -16.09 -18.22
C PRO A 48 8.13 -17.06 -17.08
N PRO A 49 6.89 -17.00 -16.56
CA PRO A 49 6.36 -18.02 -15.67
C PRO A 49 6.50 -19.42 -16.30
N LEU A 50 6.78 -20.42 -15.47
CA LEU A 50 6.95 -21.81 -15.91
C LEU A 50 5.72 -22.31 -16.68
N ASP A 51 5.95 -23.12 -17.72
CA ASP A 51 4.89 -23.67 -18.58
C ASP A 51 3.95 -24.65 -17.86
N ILE A 52 4.30 -25.09 -16.65
CA ILE A 52 3.44 -25.91 -15.76
C ILE A 52 2.21 -25.14 -15.26
N PHE A 53 2.24 -23.80 -15.31
CA PHE A 53 1.12 -22.96 -14.93
C PHE A 53 0.20 -22.75 -16.13
N GLN A 54 -1.00 -23.34 -16.07
CA GLN A 54 -2.00 -23.14 -17.11
C GLN A 54 -2.34 -21.65 -17.23
N LYS A 55 -2.27 -21.11 -18.45
CA LYS A 55 -2.67 -19.73 -18.75
C LYS A 55 -4.20 -19.62 -18.78
N LYS A 56 -4.77 -18.64 -18.09
CA LYS A 56 -6.23 -18.43 -18.02
C LYS A 56 -6.55 -16.94 -17.97
N LEU A 57 -7.71 -16.56 -18.50
CA LEU A 57 -8.27 -15.23 -18.26
C LEU A 57 -8.92 -15.19 -16.88
N HIS A 58 -8.62 -14.15 -16.10
CA HIS A 58 -9.36 -13.87 -14.87
C HIS A 58 -10.84 -13.60 -15.16
N GLU A 59 -11.72 -14.02 -14.26
CA GLU A 59 -13.16 -13.77 -14.39
C GLU A 59 -13.53 -12.29 -14.13
N VAL A 60 -12.76 -11.61 -13.29
CA VAL A 60 -12.82 -10.15 -13.13
C VAL A 60 -12.00 -9.49 -14.25
N ASN A 61 -12.69 -8.89 -15.20
CA ASN A 61 -12.08 -8.13 -16.29
C ASN A 61 -11.51 -6.79 -15.81
N LEU A 62 -10.58 -6.24 -16.57
CA LEU A 62 -10.16 -4.85 -16.40
C LEU A 62 -11.33 -3.90 -16.67
N PRO A 63 -11.40 -2.74 -15.99
CA PRO A 63 -12.49 -1.81 -16.18
C PRO A 63 -12.52 -1.27 -17.61
N LYS A 64 -13.71 -0.80 -18.04
CA LYS A 64 -13.86 -0.09 -19.31
C LYS A 64 -12.89 1.10 -19.34
N ASN A 65 -12.38 1.42 -20.53
CA ASN A 65 -11.47 2.57 -20.76
C ASN A 65 -10.16 2.49 -19.94
N PHE A 66 -9.73 1.27 -19.56
CA PHE A 66 -8.42 1.05 -18.97
C PHE A 66 -7.35 0.94 -20.06
N VAL A 67 -6.32 1.78 -19.98
CA VAL A 67 -5.16 1.77 -20.88
C VAL A 67 -3.99 1.08 -20.17
N LYS A 68 -3.60 -0.10 -20.66
CA LYS A 68 -2.44 -0.82 -20.14
C LYS A 68 -1.15 -0.05 -20.44
N ILE A 69 -0.30 0.11 -19.43
CA ILE A 69 1.05 0.65 -19.60
C ILE A 69 1.86 -0.30 -20.50
N ASN A 70 2.50 0.25 -21.54
CA ASN A 70 3.46 -0.47 -22.40
C ASN A 70 2.92 -1.77 -23.05
N ASN A 71 1.66 -1.80 -23.49
CA ASN A 71 1.07 -2.87 -24.34
C ASN A 71 1.38 -4.31 -23.88
N ASN A 72 0.79 -4.77 -22.76
CA ASN A 72 0.81 -6.15 -22.19
C ASN A 72 1.62 -6.37 -20.91
N LYS A 73 1.98 -5.32 -20.15
CA LYS A 73 2.47 -5.52 -18.78
C LYS A 73 1.32 -5.91 -17.83
N ALA A 74 1.69 -6.56 -16.73
CA ALA A 74 0.79 -6.88 -15.62
C ALA A 74 0.15 -5.59 -15.07
N VAL A 75 -1.09 -5.70 -14.61
CA VAL A 75 -1.81 -4.64 -13.91
C VAL A 75 -1.72 -4.90 -12.42
N GLU A 76 -1.32 -3.90 -11.65
CA GLU A 76 -1.13 -4.07 -10.22
C GLU A 76 -2.45 -4.34 -9.48
N THR A 77 -2.41 -5.33 -8.59
CA THR A 77 -3.49 -5.66 -7.65
C THR A 77 -3.12 -5.22 -6.24
N ASN A 78 -4.09 -5.25 -5.31
CA ASN A 78 -3.91 -4.85 -3.91
C ASN A 78 -3.34 -3.40 -3.77
N LYS A 79 -3.82 -2.49 -4.64
CA LYS A 79 -3.46 -1.06 -4.60
C LYS A 79 -4.64 -0.22 -4.14
N PHE A 80 -4.33 0.98 -3.65
CA PHE A 80 -5.31 1.88 -3.05
C PHE A 80 -6.46 2.27 -4.01
N TYR A 81 -6.21 2.22 -5.31
CA TYR A 81 -7.20 2.53 -6.35
C TYR A 81 -8.03 1.33 -6.80
N GLY A 82 -7.77 0.12 -6.30
CA GLY A 82 -8.43 -1.10 -6.76
C GLY A 82 -9.96 -1.03 -6.68
N ASN A 83 -10.51 -0.32 -5.69
CA ASN A 83 -11.95 -0.13 -5.54
C ASN A 83 -12.61 0.55 -6.76
N MET A 84 -11.91 1.44 -7.47
CA MET A 84 -12.44 2.12 -8.66
C MET A 84 -12.52 1.20 -9.88
N PHE A 85 -11.89 0.03 -9.86
CA PHE A 85 -11.95 -0.93 -10.95
C PHE A 85 -13.17 -1.85 -10.89
N LEU A 86 -13.84 -1.88 -9.73
CA LEU A 86 -14.86 -2.88 -9.41
C LEU A 86 -16.27 -2.33 -9.56
N ASP A 87 -17.23 -3.24 -9.73
CA ASP A 87 -18.66 -2.99 -9.73
C ASP A 87 -19.08 -1.81 -10.63
N ARG A 88 -19.68 -0.77 -10.05
CA ARG A 88 -20.18 0.43 -10.72
C ARG A 88 -19.14 1.55 -10.77
N GLN A 89 -17.93 1.28 -10.28
CA GLN A 89 -16.80 2.21 -10.19
C GLN A 89 -17.06 3.44 -9.31
N ASP A 90 -18.07 3.37 -8.44
CA ASP A 90 -18.51 4.44 -7.52
C ASP A 90 -17.99 4.24 -6.08
N ASN A 91 -17.21 3.19 -5.84
CA ASN A 91 -16.56 2.93 -4.56
C ASN A 91 -15.39 3.91 -4.30
N PRO A 92 -15.22 4.40 -3.06
CA PRO A 92 -14.15 5.31 -2.74
C PRO A 92 -12.77 4.66 -2.67
N VAL A 93 -11.77 5.48 -2.96
CA VAL A 93 -10.35 5.23 -2.79
C VAL A 93 -9.76 6.28 -1.87
N TRP A 94 -8.65 5.95 -1.21
CA TRP A 94 -8.00 6.84 -0.26
C TRP A 94 -6.56 7.10 -0.68
N THR A 95 -6.30 8.33 -1.09
CA THR A 95 -4.93 8.81 -1.31
C THR A 95 -4.28 9.27 -0.01
N HIS A 96 -5.10 9.55 1.01
CA HIS A 96 -4.74 10.20 2.27
C HIS A 96 -4.01 11.55 2.09
N PRO A 97 -4.56 12.65 2.67
CA PRO A 97 -5.65 12.70 3.63
C PRO A 97 -7.06 12.58 3.01
N TYR A 98 -7.17 12.58 1.68
CA TYR A 98 -8.44 12.60 0.99
C TYR A 98 -9.00 11.20 0.68
N SER A 99 -10.33 11.13 0.62
CA SER A 99 -11.05 10.05 -0.07
C SER A 99 -11.71 10.60 -1.33
N ILE A 100 -11.66 9.83 -2.41
CA ILE A 100 -12.09 10.24 -3.76
C ILE A 100 -12.92 9.13 -4.39
N TRP A 101 -13.99 9.48 -5.10
CA TRP A 101 -14.82 8.50 -5.80
C TRP A 101 -15.61 9.13 -6.94
N TRP A 102 -16.02 8.31 -7.90
CA TRP A 102 -16.96 8.73 -8.93
C TRP A 102 -18.38 8.74 -8.35
N SER A 103 -18.87 9.94 -8.07
CA SER A 103 -20.25 10.17 -7.68
C SER A 103 -21.17 10.11 -8.90
N ARG A 104 -22.20 9.27 -8.81
CA ARG A 104 -23.19 9.02 -9.87
C ARG A 104 -24.62 9.41 -9.47
N ASP A 105 -24.78 10.03 -8.29
CA ASP A 105 -26.07 10.49 -7.77
C ASP A 105 -26.35 11.95 -8.20
N ASN A 106 -27.20 12.69 -7.47
CA ASN A 106 -27.57 14.07 -7.80
C ASN A 106 -26.38 15.04 -7.90
N PHE A 107 -25.20 14.68 -7.38
CA PHE A 107 -23.96 15.44 -7.53
C PHE A 107 -22.96 14.65 -8.39
N GLN A 108 -23.27 14.48 -9.68
CA GLN A 108 -22.44 13.67 -10.59
C GLN A 108 -21.07 14.31 -10.82
N GLY A 109 -20.01 13.53 -10.63
CA GLY A 109 -18.63 13.99 -10.83
C GLY A 109 -17.62 13.24 -9.98
N MET A 110 -16.38 13.71 -9.93
CA MET A 110 -15.35 13.19 -9.03
C MET A 110 -15.49 13.86 -7.67
N ALA A 111 -16.03 13.13 -6.70
CA ALA A 111 -16.26 13.62 -5.35
C ALA A 111 -15.00 13.51 -4.49
N VAL A 112 -14.85 14.46 -3.58
CA VAL A 112 -13.73 14.59 -2.65
C VAL A 112 -14.26 14.80 -1.24
N SER A 113 -13.64 14.11 -0.29
CA SER A 113 -13.87 14.31 1.14
C SER A 113 -12.57 14.33 1.91
N HIS A 114 -12.59 15.08 3.02
CA HIS A 114 -11.62 14.99 4.10
C HIS A 114 -12.40 14.78 5.41
N ILE A 115 -12.01 13.78 6.18
CA ILE A 115 -12.66 13.42 7.45
C ILE A 115 -11.72 13.77 8.60
N LYS A 116 -12.18 14.63 9.50
CA LYS A 116 -11.44 15.00 10.70
C LYS A 116 -11.57 13.93 11.79
N LYS A 117 -10.62 13.90 12.72
CA LYS A 117 -10.63 12.99 13.88
C LYS A 117 -11.94 13.04 14.65
N GLU A 118 -12.52 14.23 14.84
CA GLU A 118 -13.76 14.43 15.61
C GLU A 118 -15.00 13.83 14.92
N GLN A 119 -14.90 13.51 13.63
CA GLN A 119 -15.98 12.88 12.87
C GLN A 119 -15.92 11.35 12.90
N ARG A 120 -14.86 10.76 13.48
CA ARG A 120 -14.73 9.31 13.59
C ARG A 120 -15.80 8.76 14.54
N VAL A 121 -16.37 7.62 14.18
CA VAL A 121 -17.40 6.94 14.97
C VAL A 121 -16.76 5.73 15.63
N PHE A 122 -16.87 5.63 16.95
CA PHE A 122 -16.37 4.51 17.75
C PHE A 122 -17.52 3.57 18.12
N GLY A 123 -17.27 2.26 18.15
CA GLY A 123 -18.32 1.30 18.45
C GLY A 123 -17.84 -0.05 19.02
N PRO A 124 -18.82 -0.87 19.48
CA PRO A 124 -20.22 -0.50 19.73
C PRO A 124 -20.34 0.56 20.86
N PRO A 125 -21.47 1.28 20.98
CA PRO A 125 -21.67 2.34 21.99
C PRO A 125 -21.33 1.93 23.43
N ASP A 126 -21.48 0.65 23.76
CA ASP A 126 -21.28 0.10 25.11
C ASP A 126 -19.97 -0.68 25.28
N ALA A 127 -19.02 -0.59 24.34
CA ALA A 127 -17.78 -1.41 24.36
C ALA A 127 -16.81 -1.11 25.52
N GLY A 128 -17.01 -0.02 26.26
CA GLY A 128 -16.05 0.47 27.24
C GLY A 128 -14.81 1.09 26.58
N ASP A 129 -13.76 1.28 27.39
CA ASP A 129 -12.45 1.76 26.96
C ASP A 129 -11.43 0.60 27.07
N PRO A 130 -10.82 0.14 25.97
CA PRO A 130 -10.87 0.70 24.61
C PRO A 130 -12.09 0.25 23.79
N ALA A 131 -12.49 1.10 22.83
CA ALA A 131 -13.50 0.77 21.83
C ALA A 131 -13.10 -0.45 20.98
N GLN A 132 -14.06 -1.26 20.55
CA GLN A 132 -13.78 -2.47 19.76
C GLN A 132 -13.43 -2.17 18.30
N TYR A 133 -14.05 -1.12 17.74
CA TYR A 133 -13.75 -0.64 16.40
C TYR A 133 -13.99 0.88 16.31
N TYR A 134 -13.46 1.48 15.26
CA TYR A 134 -13.87 2.79 14.79
C TYR A 134 -13.91 2.82 13.28
N PHE A 135 -14.62 3.79 12.71
CA PHE A 135 -14.57 4.07 11.28
C PHE A 135 -14.67 5.56 11.01
N SER A 136 -14.17 5.97 9.84
CA SER A 136 -14.38 7.30 9.29
C SER A 136 -15.64 7.27 8.42
N PRO A 137 -16.61 8.19 8.61
CA PRO A 137 -17.83 8.22 7.78
C PRO A 137 -17.51 8.41 6.30
N THR A 138 -18.27 7.74 5.43
CA THR A 138 -18.14 7.82 3.97
C THR A 138 -19.32 8.59 3.36
N GLY A 139 -19.23 8.92 2.06
CA GLY A 139 -20.34 9.54 1.31
C GLY A 139 -20.52 11.05 1.49
N ILE A 140 -19.70 11.73 2.31
CA ILE A 140 -19.74 13.19 2.48
C ILE A 140 -19.04 13.87 1.31
N LYS A 141 -19.79 14.45 0.36
CA LYS A 141 -19.18 15.18 -0.78
C LYS A 141 -18.87 16.62 -0.39
N SER A 142 -17.67 16.84 0.16
CA SER A 142 -17.19 18.18 0.52
C SER A 142 -17.02 19.06 -0.72
N PHE A 143 -16.46 18.48 -1.78
CA PHE A 143 -16.32 19.11 -3.09
C PHE A 143 -16.46 18.06 -4.18
N VAL A 144 -17.04 18.39 -5.32
CA VAL A 144 -17.19 17.50 -6.48
C VAL A 144 -16.73 18.24 -7.72
N PHE A 145 -15.73 17.69 -8.41
CA PHE A 145 -15.32 18.15 -9.73
C PHE A 145 -16.26 17.57 -10.80
N SER A 146 -16.90 18.44 -11.57
CA SER A 146 -17.85 18.08 -12.61
C SER A 146 -17.71 19.04 -13.81
N TYR A 147 -18.59 18.92 -14.79
CA TYR A 147 -18.65 19.79 -15.95
C TYR A 147 -20.11 20.17 -16.26
N ALA A 148 -20.33 21.25 -17.02
CA ALA A 148 -21.65 21.83 -17.27
C ALA A 148 -22.39 21.21 -18.46
N GLU A 149 -21.65 20.59 -19.38
CA GLU A 149 -22.15 19.85 -20.54
C GLU A 149 -22.94 18.61 -20.11
N ASP A 150 -23.56 17.89 -21.07
CA ASP A 150 -24.40 16.72 -20.78
C ASP A 150 -23.68 15.67 -19.91
N ILE A 151 -24.14 15.54 -18.67
CA ILE A 151 -23.55 14.68 -17.65
C ILE A 151 -23.97 13.21 -17.81
N ASN A 152 -25.00 12.92 -18.61
CA ASN A 152 -25.54 11.55 -18.71
C ASN A 152 -24.64 10.59 -19.47
N SER A 153 -23.65 11.10 -20.23
CA SER A 153 -22.64 10.30 -20.95
C SER A 153 -21.31 10.17 -20.21
N MET A 154 -21.27 10.53 -18.93
CA MET A 154 -20.04 10.51 -18.13
C MET A 154 -19.51 9.08 -17.95
N GLU A 155 -18.25 8.85 -18.31
CA GLU A 155 -17.54 7.58 -18.12
C GLU A 155 -16.23 7.79 -17.37
N LEU A 156 -15.78 6.75 -16.66
CA LEU A 156 -14.50 6.75 -15.97
C LEU A 156 -13.46 5.97 -16.80
N GLY A 157 -12.27 6.53 -16.94
CA GLY A 157 -11.12 5.93 -17.59
C GLY A 157 -9.90 5.90 -16.68
N PHE A 158 -8.97 5.00 -16.98
CA PHE A 158 -7.80 4.73 -16.16
C PHE A 158 -6.57 4.52 -17.02
N GLU A 159 -5.46 5.12 -16.61
CA GLU A 159 -4.17 4.89 -17.22
C GLU A 159 -3.06 5.02 -16.19
N ASN A 160 -1.85 4.56 -16.54
CA ASN A 160 -0.67 4.73 -15.72
C ASN A 160 -0.82 4.19 -14.27
N ALA A 161 -1.57 3.10 -14.08
CA ALA A 161 -1.73 2.43 -12.78
C ALA A 161 -0.39 1.83 -12.31
N ARG A 162 0.12 2.32 -11.18
CA ARG A 162 1.42 1.97 -10.57
C ARG A 162 1.31 1.84 -9.05
N HIS A 163 2.40 1.57 -8.35
CA HIS A 163 2.39 1.33 -6.90
C HIS A 163 1.75 2.45 -6.06
N MET A 164 2.11 3.70 -6.35
CA MET A 164 1.73 4.88 -5.55
C MET A 164 0.82 5.86 -6.30
N SER A 165 0.53 5.58 -7.57
CA SER A 165 -0.09 6.52 -8.50
C SER A 165 -1.04 5.81 -9.45
N ILE A 166 -2.09 6.53 -9.84
CA ILE A 166 -2.92 6.19 -10.99
C ILE A 166 -3.45 7.48 -11.61
N GLU A 167 -3.59 7.49 -12.92
CA GLU A 167 -4.29 8.55 -13.61
C GLU A 167 -5.73 8.10 -13.88
N THR A 168 -6.69 8.94 -13.47
CA THR A 168 -8.11 8.72 -13.72
C THR A 168 -8.67 9.84 -14.59
N LYS A 169 -9.60 9.51 -15.48
CA LYS A 169 -10.23 10.46 -16.39
C LYS A 169 -11.74 10.37 -16.29
N LEU A 170 -12.39 11.49 -15.99
CA LEU A 170 -13.83 11.61 -16.07
C LEU A 170 -14.19 12.16 -17.45
N MET A 171 -14.70 11.30 -18.31
CA MET A 171 -14.79 11.51 -19.75
C MET A 171 -16.22 11.76 -20.20
N LYS A 172 -16.42 12.74 -21.06
CA LYS A 172 -17.61 12.89 -21.90
C LYS A 172 -17.35 12.31 -23.30
N SER A 173 -16.14 12.51 -23.82
CA SER A 173 -15.62 11.96 -25.07
C SER A 173 -14.09 11.84 -24.99
N GLU A 174 -13.43 11.34 -26.04
CA GLU A 174 -11.96 11.20 -26.07
C GLU A 174 -11.21 12.53 -25.90
N ASN A 175 -11.82 13.65 -26.32
CA ASN A 175 -11.20 14.99 -26.29
C ASN A 175 -11.81 15.92 -25.22
N GLU A 176 -12.86 15.48 -24.53
CA GLU A 176 -13.58 16.24 -23.51
C GLU A 176 -13.59 15.44 -22.21
N TYR A 177 -12.65 15.75 -21.31
CA TYR A 177 -12.50 15.02 -20.05
C TYR A 177 -11.85 15.88 -18.97
N ILE A 178 -11.99 15.42 -17.73
CA ILE A 178 -11.24 15.92 -16.58
C ILE A 178 -10.23 14.85 -16.17
N ARG A 179 -8.95 15.20 -16.17
CA ARG A 179 -7.85 14.34 -15.71
C ARG A 179 -7.60 14.56 -14.22
N PHE A 180 -7.44 13.46 -13.48
CA PHE A 180 -7.09 13.47 -12.07
C PHE A 180 -5.90 12.52 -11.83
N PRO A 181 -4.68 13.07 -11.60
CA PRO A 181 -3.60 12.27 -11.04
C PRO A 181 -3.90 11.99 -9.56
N LEU A 182 -4.10 10.71 -9.22
CA LEU A 182 -4.34 10.28 -7.86
C LEU A 182 -3.05 9.68 -7.30
N ILE A 183 -2.48 10.33 -6.28
CA ILE A 183 -1.18 9.97 -5.73
C ILE A 183 -1.30 9.81 -4.21
N GLN A 184 -0.70 8.76 -3.65
CA GLN A 184 -0.59 8.59 -2.20
C GLN A 184 0.15 9.78 -1.55
N GLY A 185 -0.47 10.38 -0.54
CA GLY A 185 0.06 11.54 0.18
C GLY A 185 -0.07 12.87 -0.56
N MET A 186 -0.85 12.96 -1.65
CA MET A 186 -0.99 14.23 -2.38
C MET A 186 -1.59 15.35 -1.50
N GLY A 187 -0.99 16.54 -1.57
CA GLY A 187 -1.44 17.72 -0.83
C GLY A 187 -2.70 18.37 -1.39
N PHE A 188 -2.78 18.42 -2.72
CA PHE A 188 -3.92 18.95 -3.45
C PHE A 188 -4.66 17.83 -4.16
N VAL A 189 -5.99 17.82 -4.10
CA VAL A 189 -6.75 17.11 -5.13
C VAL A 189 -6.75 17.97 -6.38
N THR A 190 -6.21 17.43 -7.47
CA THR A 190 -5.95 18.17 -8.71
C THR A 190 -6.85 17.66 -9.84
N ALA A 191 -7.48 18.59 -10.55
CA ALA A 191 -8.32 18.34 -11.72
C ALA A 191 -7.83 19.18 -12.90
N ILE A 192 -7.52 18.54 -14.03
CA ILE A 192 -7.10 19.23 -15.26
C ILE A 192 -8.21 19.09 -16.29
N TYR A 193 -8.82 20.20 -16.68
CA TYR A 193 -9.94 20.24 -17.60
C TYR A 193 -9.48 20.33 -19.06
N TYR A 194 -10.00 19.46 -19.91
CA TYR A 194 -9.78 19.46 -21.36
C TYR A 194 -11.10 19.69 -22.08
N ASN A 195 -11.25 20.86 -22.71
CA ASN A 195 -12.41 21.25 -23.53
C ASN A 195 -13.78 21.11 -22.84
N LEU A 196 -13.85 21.44 -21.56
CA LEU A 196 -15.08 21.37 -20.76
C LEU A 196 -15.27 22.67 -19.97
N THR A 197 -16.50 22.99 -19.62
CA THR A 197 -16.84 24.11 -18.71
C THR A 197 -16.86 23.61 -17.27
N PRO A 198 -15.91 24.03 -16.41
CA PRO A 198 -15.86 23.54 -15.03
C PRO A 198 -17.14 23.82 -14.25
N LYS A 199 -17.64 22.77 -13.60
CA LYS A 199 -18.76 22.83 -12.66
C LYS A 199 -18.36 22.16 -11.37
N PHE A 200 -18.70 22.75 -10.24
CA PHE A 200 -18.38 22.20 -8.94
C PHE A 200 -19.62 22.07 -8.09
N TYR A 201 -19.71 20.97 -7.36
CA TYR A 201 -20.74 20.79 -6.33
C TYR A 201 -20.15 20.70 -4.94
N SER A 202 -20.97 20.97 -3.94
CA SER A 202 -20.77 20.54 -2.56
C SER A 202 -22.09 20.00 -2.02
N GLN A 203 -22.15 18.72 -1.64
CA GLN A 203 -23.33 18.18 -0.95
C GLN A 203 -23.51 18.82 0.42
N VAL A 204 -22.41 19.24 1.05
CA VAL A 204 -22.42 19.99 2.30
C VAL A 204 -23.00 21.39 2.10
N GLY A 205 -22.74 22.01 0.94
CA GLY A 205 -23.20 23.37 0.60
C GLY A 205 -22.10 24.41 0.81
N PHE A 206 -22.06 25.39 -0.09
CA PHE A 206 -21.14 26.52 -0.03
C PHE A 206 -21.74 27.61 0.84
N ARG A 207 -21.23 27.86 2.03
CA ARG A 207 -21.71 28.98 2.86
C ARG A 207 -21.18 30.30 2.33
N ASP A 208 -19.87 30.40 2.12
CA ASP A 208 -19.20 31.61 1.68
C ASP A 208 -18.06 31.29 0.69
N ILE A 209 -17.83 32.21 -0.25
CA ILE A 209 -16.85 32.08 -1.33
C ILE A 209 -16.15 33.42 -1.48
N GLN A 210 -14.88 33.47 -1.09
CA GLN A 210 -14.09 34.69 -1.09
C GLN A 210 -12.97 34.59 -2.12
N ALA A 211 -12.94 35.50 -3.09
CA ALA A 211 -11.77 35.69 -3.94
C ALA A 211 -10.62 36.24 -3.08
N MET A 212 -9.46 35.61 -3.16
CA MET A 212 -8.27 35.94 -2.39
C MET A 212 -7.17 36.46 -3.33
N PRO A 213 -6.18 37.21 -2.81
CA PRO A 213 -5.01 37.57 -3.59
C PRO A 213 -4.35 36.31 -4.20
N PRO A 214 -4.03 36.33 -5.51
CA PRO A 214 -3.44 35.16 -6.16
C PRO A 214 -2.00 34.94 -5.66
N PRO A 215 -1.54 33.67 -5.50
CA PRO A 215 -0.16 33.37 -5.09
C PRO A 215 0.91 33.90 -6.04
N ARG A 216 0.58 34.04 -7.32
CA ARG A 216 1.40 34.60 -8.39
C ARG A 216 0.56 34.94 -9.62
N ALA A 217 1.17 35.62 -10.60
CA ALA A 217 0.53 35.88 -11.89
C ALA A 217 0.12 34.58 -12.61
N GLY A 218 -1.02 34.60 -13.31
CA GLY A 218 -1.57 33.44 -14.00
C GLY A 218 -2.31 32.45 -13.08
N MET A 219 -2.52 32.82 -11.80
CA MET A 219 -3.33 32.06 -10.86
C MET A 219 -4.50 32.86 -10.31
N GLN A 220 -5.49 32.14 -9.80
CA GLN A 220 -6.55 32.66 -8.95
C GLN A 220 -6.65 31.80 -7.68
N LYS A 221 -7.11 32.41 -6.59
CA LYS A 221 -7.32 31.73 -5.31
C LYS A 221 -8.70 32.10 -4.77
N TYR A 222 -9.43 31.09 -4.31
CA TYR A 222 -10.70 31.26 -3.62
C TYR A 222 -10.63 30.54 -2.28
N LYS A 223 -11.12 31.18 -1.21
CA LYS A 223 -11.40 30.51 0.05
C LYS A 223 -12.87 30.09 0.06
N LEU A 224 -13.12 28.80 0.20
CA LEU A 224 -14.45 28.19 0.20
C LEU A 224 -14.79 27.76 1.63
N LEU A 225 -15.82 28.36 2.22
CA LEU A 225 -16.34 27.97 3.52
C LEU A 225 -17.61 27.15 3.31
N LEU A 226 -17.63 25.91 3.78
CA LEU A 226 -18.80 25.02 3.66
C LEU A 226 -19.72 25.15 4.88
N GLU A 227 -20.97 24.68 4.76
CA GLU A 227 -21.98 24.76 5.84
C GLU A 227 -21.58 23.99 7.12
N ASN A 228 -20.69 23.00 7.01
CA ASN A 228 -20.13 22.28 8.15
C ASN A 228 -18.97 23.00 8.86
N ASN A 229 -18.76 24.30 8.57
CA ASN A 229 -17.65 25.13 9.07
C ASN A 229 -16.24 24.69 8.63
N VAL A 230 -16.11 23.81 7.64
CA VAL A 230 -14.80 23.45 7.07
C VAL A 230 -14.45 24.42 5.94
N SER A 231 -13.24 24.98 5.98
CA SER A 231 -12.72 25.82 4.91
C SER A 231 -11.77 25.04 4.02
N TRP A 232 -11.83 25.33 2.72
CA TRP A 232 -10.93 24.82 1.69
C TRP A 232 -10.36 25.99 0.90
N ASN A 233 -9.12 25.87 0.43
CA ASN A 233 -8.62 26.77 -0.62
C ASN A 233 -8.78 26.07 -1.98
N LEU A 234 -9.28 26.82 -2.96
CA LEU A 234 -9.33 26.45 -4.37
C LEU A 234 -8.36 27.35 -5.15
N TYR A 235 -7.44 26.73 -5.88
CA TYR A 235 -6.50 27.39 -6.77
C TYR A 235 -6.84 27.06 -8.22
N ILE A 236 -6.75 28.07 -9.10
CA ILE A 236 -6.95 27.91 -10.54
C ILE A 236 -5.67 28.38 -11.22
N SER A 237 -5.05 27.53 -12.04
CA SER A 237 -3.93 27.88 -12.92
C SER A 237 -4.34 27.67 -14.37
N SER A 238 -4.24 28.71 -15.21
CA SER A 238 -4.61 28.63 -16.62
C SER A 238 -3.74 29.56 -17.46
N SER A 239 -3.49 29.19 -18.71
CA SER A 239 -2.90 30.09 -19.72
C SER A 239 -3.91 31.11 -20.26
N ASP A 240 -5.21 30.83 -20.14
CA ASP A 240 -6.27 31.74 -20.56
C ASP A 240 -6.54 32.79 -19.48
N THR A 241 -6.87 34.02 -19.90
CA THR A 241 -7.23 35.11 -18.97
C THR A 241 -8.47 34.76 -18.13
N GLU A 242 -8.46 35.21 -16.87
CA GLU A 242 -9.49 35.12 -15.80
C GLU A 242 -10.69 34.17 -16.02
N ILE A 243 -10.67 33.03 -15.30
CA ILE A 243 -11.81 32.11 -15.16
C ILE A 243 -12.62 32.51 -13.93
N THR A 244 -13.83 33.03 -14.11
CA THR A 244 -14.69 33.45 -13.00
C THR A 244 -15.66 32.33 -12.62
N LEU A 245 -15.87 32.14 -11.30
CA LEU A 245 -16.82 31.17 -10.76
C LEU A 245 -18.11 31.87 -10.31
N THR A 246 -19.25 31.44 -10.84
CA THR A 246 -20.58 31.94 -10.46
C THR A 246 -21.28 30.91 -9.58
N ARG A 247 -21.76 31.34 -8.41
CA ARG A 247 -22.63 30.54 -7.55
C ARG A 247 -24.04 30.56 -8.12
N VAL A 248 -24.52 29.40 -8.54
CA VAL A 248 -25.86 29.25 -9.13
C VAL A 248 -26.91 28.99 -8.06
N ASP A 249 -26.55 28.26 -7.00
CA ASP A 249 -27.42 27.92 -5.88
C ASP A 249 -26.62 27.64 -4.59
N GLY A 250 -27.25 27.03 -3.60
CA GLY A 250 -26.65 26.62 -2.32
C GLY A 250 -25.41 25.71 -2.45
N ASN A 251 -25.39 24.89 -3.50
CA ASN A 251 -24.52 23.73 -3.64
C ASN A 251 -23.69 23.74 -4.93
N THR A 252 -23.88 24.70 -5.84
CA THR A 252 -23.33 24.66 -7.19
C THR A 252 -22.54 25.91 -7.56
N LEU A 253 -21.35 25.69 -8.13
CA LEU A 253 -20.52 26.69 -8.79
C LEU A 253 -20.32 26.32 -10.26
N VAL A 254 -20.33 27.31 -11.14
CA VAL A 254 -20.10 27.13 -12.58
C VAL A 254 -19.10 28.17 -13.07
N ALA A 255 -18.09 27.72 -13.80
CA ALA A 255 -17.16 28.61 -14.49
C ALA A 255 -17.84 29.29 -15.68
N ASN A 256 -17.43 30.52 -15.98
CA ASN A 256 -18.03 31.31 -17.05
C ASN A 256 -17.68 30.86 -18.49
N LYS A 257 -16.76 29.90 -18.66
CA LYS A 257 -16.28 29.47 -19.98
C LYS A 257 -15.69 28.07 -19.98
N PHE A 258 -15.57 27.53 -21.19
CA PHE A 258 -14.77 26.35 -21.49
C PHE A 258 -13.30 26.56 -21.09
N CYS A 259 -12.71 25.49 -20.59
CA CYS A 259 -11.32 25.44 -20.17
C CYS A 259 -10.59 24.31 -20.91
N ASN A 260 -9.40 24.60 -21.41
CA ASN A 260 -8.49 23.60 -21.97
C ASN A 260 -7.14 23.69 -21.27
N LYS A 261 -6.70 22.57 -20.66
CA LYS A 261 -5.51 22.47 -19.81
C LYS A 261 -5.51 23.42 -18.60
N ALA A 262 -6.69 23.84 -18.15
CA ALA A 262 -6.80 24.60 -16.90
C ALA A 262 -6.75 23.64 -15.70
N VAL A 263 -5.93 23.99 -14.71
CA VAL A 263 -5.67 23.18 -13.52
C VAL A 263 -6.42 23.77 -12.33
N PHE A 264 -7.24 22.95 -11.68
CA PHE A 264 -7.96 23.27 -10.47
C PHE A 264 -7.44 22.40 -9.33
N GLN A 265 -7.02 23.03 -8.23
CA GLN A 265 -6.46 22.34 -7.07
C GLN A 265 -7.22 22.75 -5.82
N ILE A 266 -7.68 21.77 -5.04
CA ILE A 266 -8.35 22.01 -3.76
C ILE A 266 -7.58 21.36 -2.60
N VAL A 267 -7.56 22.02 -1.45
CA VAL A 267 -6.89 21.57 -0.22
C VAL A 267 -7.74 21.91 1.00
N ALA A 268 -7.81 21.00 1.97
CA ALA A 268 -8.64 21.12 3.18
C ALA A 268 -8.00 21.97 4.30
N ASP A 269 -7.15 22.92 3.94
CA ASP A 269 -6.48 23.86 4.84
C ASP A 269 -6.32 25.21 4.12
N THR A 270 -6.18 26.27 4.90
CA THR A 270 -6.13 27.65 4.42
C THR A 270 -4.93 28.46 4.89
N ILE A 271 -3.94 27.83 5.55
CA ILE A 271 -2.67 28.49 5.90
C ILE A 271 -1.98 29.09 4.66
N ALA A 272 -1.23 30.17 4.84
CA ALA A 272 -0.66 30.94 3.73
C ALA A 272 0.51 30.21 3.05
N GLU A 273 1.27 29.40 3.77
CA GLU A 273 2.47 28.70 3.29
C GLU A 273 2.15 27.74 2.13
N ILE A 274 0.94 27.19 2.09
CA ILE A 274 0.46 26.33 1.01
C ILE A 274 0.49 27.04 -0.35
N ASP A 275 0.34 28.36 -0.37
CA ASP A 275 0.39 29.16 -1.61
C ASP A 275 1.71 28.96 -2.36
N ASN A 276 2.81 28.62 -1.67
CA ASN A 276 4.11 28.38 -2.28
C ASN A 276 4.18 27.08 -3.10
N ALA A 277 3.27 26.14 -2.86
CA ALA A 277 3.17 24.88 -3.60
C ALA A 277 2.06 24.87 -4.66
N ALA A 278 1.14 25.84 -4.60
CA ALA A 278 0.00 25.91 -5.49
C ALA A 278 0.42 26.02 -6.97
N GLY A 279 -0.25 25.26 -7.82
CA GLY A 279 -0.01 25.11 -9.26
C GLY A 279 0.92 23.97 -9.66
N CYS A 280 1.63 23.33 -8.71
CA CYS A 280 2.48 22.16 -8.95
C CYS A 280 1.83 20.92 -8.30
N TYR A 281 1.80 19.79 -9.00
CA TYR A 281 1.16 18.56 -8.53
C TYR A 281 1.92 17.29 -8.97
N PRO A 282 1.95 16.26 -8.12
CA PRO A 282 2.52 14.97 -8.49
C PRO A 282 1.63 14.22 -9.49
N VAL A 283 2.26 13.48 -10.40
CA VAL A 283 1.63 12.62 -11.40
C VAL A 283 2.15 11.19 -11.37
N ASP A 284 3.35 10.98 -10.82
CA ASP A 284 3.93 9.64 -10.61
C ASP A 284 4.91 9.64 -9.43
N VAL A 285 5.33 8.46 -8.98
CA VAL A 285 6.33 8.28 -7.92
C VAL A 285 7.32 7.20 -8.31
N ASN A 286 8.60 7.56 -8.36
CA ASN A 286 9.70 6.62 -8.50
C ASN A 286 10.26 6.25 -7.12
N LEU A 287 10.49 4.95 -6.92
CA LEU A 287 11.12 4.44 -5.70
C LEU A 287 12.62 4.25 -5.95
N ASN A 288 13.44 4.76 -5.04
CA ASN A 288 14.85 4.43 -4.95
C ASN A 288 15.14 3.88 -3.55
N GLY A 289 16.03 2.91 -3.44
CA GLY A 289 16.42 2.40 -2.12
C GLY A 289 17.75 1.66 -2.17
N SER A 290 18.53 1.76 -1.10
CA SER A 290 19.79 1.06 -0.94
C SER A 290 19.96 0.59 0.49
N VAL A 291 20.77 -0.44 0.68
CA VAL A 291 21.11 -0.97 2.00
C VAL A 291 22.62 -0.86 2.19
N ALA A 292 23.03 -0.12 3.22
CA ALA A 292 24.40 -0.09 3.72
C ALA A 292 24.52 -1.18 4.80
N SER A 293 24.75 -2.42 4.34
CA SER A 293 24.73 -3.62 5.18
C SER A 293 25.82 -3.64 6.26
N ASP A 294 26.90 -2.90 6.04
CA ASP A 294 28.03 -2.71 6.95
C ASP A 294 27.67 -1.89 8.19
N ILE A 295 26.72 -0.96 8.07
CA ILE A 295 26.26 -0.10 9.17
C ILE A 295 24.81 -0.35 9.58
N GLY A 296 24.15 -1.38 9.02
CA GLY A 296 22.79 -1.78 9.39
C GLY A 296 21.73 -0.73 9.06
N LEU A 297 21.93 0.05 7.99
CA LEU A 297 21.02 1.12 7.60
C LEU A 297 20.47 0.90 6.20
N GLY A 298 19.17 1.06 6.06
CA GLY A 298 18.46 1.18 4.79
C GLY A 298 18.10 2.64 4.54
N GLN A 299 18.30 3.10 3.32
CA GLN A 299 17.79 4.38 2.85
C GLN A 299 16.86 4.14 1.68
N TYR A 300 15.73 4.84 1.66
CA TYR A 300 14.83 4.82 0.53
C TYR A 300 14.17 6.17 0.33
N SER A 301 13.66 6.41 -0.88
CA SER A 301 13.00 7.67 -1.21
C SER A 301 11.82 7.47 -2.13
N PHE A 302 10.81 8.29 -1.89
CA PHE A 302 9.71 8.54 -2.82
C PHE A 302 10.07 9.79 -3.63
N VAL A 303 10.41 9.63 -4.91
CA VAL A 303 10.74 10.71 -5.83
C VAL A 303 9.52 10.99 -6.70
N TYR A 304 8.81 12.07 -6.40
CA TYR A 304 7.59 12.45 -7.09
C TYR A 304 7.93 13.11 -8.42
N VAL A 305 7.38 12.56 -9.51
CA VAL A 305 7.33 13.23 -10.81
C VAL A 305 6.18 14.21 -10.76
N VAL A 306 6.46 15.47 -11.06
CA VAL A 306 5.49 16.56 -10.96
C VAL A 306 5.25 17.23 -12.30
N GLU A 307 4.04 17.78 -12.44
CA GLU A 307 3.67 18.71 -13.51
C GLU A 307 3.25 20.06 -12.91
N GLY A 308 3.02 21.04 -13.79
CA GLY A 308 2.65 22.40 -13.40
C GLY A 308 3.83 23.19 -12.85
N ASN A 309 3.55 24.29 -12.18
CA ASN A 309 4.56 25.20 -11.63
C ASN A 309 4.10 25.74 -10.28
N SER A 310 5.03 26.01 -9.36
CA SER A 310 4.75 26.65 -8.08
C SER A 310 5.83 27.68 -7.73
N ASN A 311 5.60 28.54 -6.74
CA ASN A 311 6.63 29.51 -6.30
C ASN A 311 7.87 28.81 -5.72
N SER A 312 7.69 27.61 -5.15
CA SER A 312 8.77 26.80 -4.59
C SER A 312 9.42 25.84 -5.60
N GLY A 313 8.83 25.66 -6.79
CA GLY A 313 9.18 24.58 -7.72
C GLY A 313 8.81 23.18 -7.20
N CYS A 314 8.14 23.08 -6.05
CA CYS A 314 7.73 21.84 -5.42
C CYS A 314 6.21 21.77 -5.23
N SER A 315 5.68 20.55 -5.07
CA SER A 315 4.28 20.33 -4.68
C SER A 315 4.13 20.25 -3.15
N LEU A 316 2.87 20.22 -2.70
CA LEU A 316 2.49 19.93 -1.32
C LEU A 316 2.28 18.42 -1.18
N LEU A 317 2.88 17.83 -0.17
CA LEU A 317 2.71 16.43 0.20
C LEU A 317 2.34 16.31 1.68
N TYR A 318 1.52 15.33 2.02
CA TYR A 318 1.24 14.94 3.40
C TYR A 318 1.91 13.61 3.73
N ALA A 319 2.68 13.59 4.81
CA ALA A 319 3.40 12.43 5.30
C ALA A 319 2.69 11.80 6.51
N LEU A 320 2.69 10.47 6.56
CA LEU A 320 2.17 9.68 7.68
C LEU A 320 3.14 9.71 8.88
N PRO A 321 2.66 9.45 10.12
CA PRO A 321 3.52 9.45 11.30
C PRO A 321 4.80 8.61 11.20
N HIS A 322 4.74 7.43 10.58
CA HIS A 322 5.91 6.56 10.41
C HIS A 322 6.92 7.12 9.39
N HIS A 323 6.47 7.94 8.43
CA HIS A 323 7.38 8.67 7.55
C HIS A 323 8.14 9.72 8.37
N LEU A 324 7.45 10.50 9.22
CA LEU A 324 8.09 11.52 10.06
C LEU A 324 9.17 10.93 10.97
N SER A 325 8.90 9.77 11.58
CA SER A 325 9.85 9.11 12.48
C SER A 325 11.09 8.56 11.77
N THR A 326 11.08 8.51 10.43
CA THR A 326 12.15 7.94 9.61
C THR A 326 12.72 8.92 8.60
N PHE A 327 12.27 10.18 8.58
CA PHE A 327 12.79 11.19 7.67
C PHE A 327 14.25 11.55 7.95
N THR A 328 14.99 11.81 6.88
CA THR A 328 16.29 12.48 6.97
C THR A 328 16.11 13.93 7.43
N GLN A 329 17.18 14.55 7.95
CA GLN A 329 17.13 15.95 8.38
C GLN A 329 16.79 16.90 7.21
N GLY A 330 17.26 16.56 6.01
CA GLY A 330 16.92 17.27 4.78
C GLY A 330 15.41 17.28 4.50
N THR A 331 14.73 16.15 4.71
CA THR A 331 13.27 16.07 4.52
C THR A 331 12.51 16.79 5.64
N LEU A 332 12.94 16.67 6.89
CA LEU A 332 12.32 17.37 8.03
C LEU A 332 12.35 18.90 7.86
N SER A 333 13.38 19.45 7.21
CA SER A 333 13.48 20.88 6.91
C SER A 333 12.41 21.43 5.94
N LYS A 334 11.64 20.55 5.29
CA LYS A 334 10.59 20.90 4.31
C LYS A 334 9.19 20.98 4.91
N ILE A 335 9.05 20.70 6.20
CA ILE A 335 7.78 20.76 6.91
C ILE A 335 7.24 22.20 6.95
N ILE A 336 5.94 22.34 6.73
CA ILE A 336 5.17 23.60 6.86
C ILE A 336 4.03 23.41 7.88
N PRO A 337 3.44 24.47 8.47
CA PRO A 337 2.54 24.34 9.62
C PRO A 337 1.10 23.92 9.25
N THR A 338 0.94 22.92 8.37
CA THR A 338 -0.36 22.30 8.05
C THR A 338 -0.37 20.82 8.41
N GLN A 339 -1.48 20.37 8.97
CA GLN A 339 -1.69 19.00 9.38
C GLN A 339 -3.12 18.58 9.05
N LEU A 340 -3.30 17.39 8.47
CA LEU A 340 -4.60 16.84 8.13
C LEU A 340 -4.73 15.41 8.65
N ASP A 341 -5.90 15.07 9.18
CA ASP A 341 -6.19 13.70 9.61
C ASP A 341 -6.22 12.75 8.41
N SER A 342 -5.55 11.60 8.54
CA SER A 342 -5.89 10.42 7.75
C SER A 342 -7.12 9.72 8.35
N THR A 343 -7.74 8.80 7.61
CA THR A 343 -8.91 8.07 8.14
C THR A 343 -8.51 7.05 9.20
N THR A 344 -7.31 6.45 9.08
CA THR A 344 -6.88 5.29 9.89
C THR A 344 -5.41 5.29 10.33
N TYR A 345 -4.59 6.25 9.91
CA TYR A 345 -3.14 6.26 10.13
C TYR A 345 -2.66 7.43 11.03
N GLY A 346 -3.58 8.13 11.70
CA GLY A 346 -3.27 9.28 12.55
C GLY A 346 -3.13 10.59 11.77
N LEU A 347 -2.50 11.58 12.43
CA LEU A 347 -2.33 12.93 11.91
C LEU A 347 -1.19 12.98 10.89
N MET A 348 -1.45 13.53 9.71
CA MET A 348 -0.45 13.68 8.65
C MET A 348 0.16 15.09 8.70
N GLN A 349 1.46 15.19 8.41
CA GLN A 349 2.19 16.45 8.37
C GLN A 349 2.38 16.93 6.94
N GLY A 350 2.16 18.21 6.66
CA GLY A 350 2.41 18.81 5.36
C GLY A 350 3.87 19.23 5.15
N LEU A 351 4.37 18.99 3.93
CA LEU A 351 5.71 19.37 3.47
C LEU A 351 5.62 19.97 2.06
N ILE A 352 6.50 20.92 1.76
CA ILE A 352 6.70 21.43 0.40
C ILE A 352 7.99 20.80 -0.17
N THR A 353 7.83 19.73 -0.94
CA THR A 353 8.93 18.95 -1.52
C THR A 353 8.42 18.05 -2.65
N ASN A 354 9.31 17.65 -3.55
CA ASN A 354 9.05 16.59 -4.55
C ASN A 354 9.73 15.27 -4.18
N ILE A 355 10.42 15.23 -3.03
CA ILE A 355 11.15 14.03 -2.59
C ILE A 355 10.92 13.87 -1.09
N LEU A 356 10.54 12.65 -0.69
CA LEU A 356 10.57 12.20 0.69
C LEU A 356 11.74 11.22 0.84
N GLN A 357 12.76 11.58 1.62
CA GLN A 357 13.90 10.71 1.89
C GLN A 357 13.79 10.14 3.31
N LEU A 358 13.91 8.82 3.40
CA LEU A 358 13.69 8.05 4.61
C LEU A 358 14.91 7.17 4.89
N GLN A 359 15.16 6.97 6.17
CA GLN A 359 16.22 6.13 6.68
C GLN A 359 15.65 5.23 7.78
N VAL A 360 15.93 3.94 7.68
CA VAL A 360 15.46 2.91 8.61
C VAL A 360 16.63 2.04 9.02
N GLU A 361 16.55 1.49 10.23
CA GLU A 361 17.43 0.41 10.62
C GLU A 361 17.07 -0.85 9.83
N THR A 362 18.07 -1.49 9.24
CA THR A 362 17.95 -2.76 8.55
C THR A 362 18.79 -3.78 9.32
N PRO A 363 18.17 -4.59 10.19
CA PRO A 363 18.89 -5.61 10.94
C PRO A 363 19.54 -6.59 9.96
N SER A 364 20.85 -6.46 9.73
CA SER A 364 21.62 -7.34 8.84
C SER A 364 21.92 -8.69 9.46
N ASP A 365 21.58 -8.83 10.73
CA ASP A 365 22.03 -9.87 11.60
C ASP A 365 20.86 -10.79 12.04
N ILE A 366 19.61 -10.50 11.68
CA ILE A 366 18.45 -11.40 11.86
C ILE A 366 18.47 -12.45 10.74
N LEU A 367 18.87 -13.67 11.08
CA LEU A 367 18.91 -14.84 10.19
C LEU A 367 17.91 -15.90 10.69
N PHE A 368 18.05 -17.17 10.28
CA PHE A 368 17.14 -18.24 10.71
C PHE A 368 17.11 -18.46 12.24
N ALA A 369 18.23 -18.25 12.92
CA ALA A 369 18.34 -18.56 14.35
C ALA A 369 17.72 -17.45 15.20
N PRO A 370 16.94 -17.80 16.24
CA PRO A 370 16.50 -16.82 17.23
C PRO A 370 17.72 -16.24 17.94
N LYS A 371 17.80 -14.91 18.01
CA LYS A 371 18.81 -14.25 18.82
C LYS A 371 18.39 -14.22 20.28
N ARG A 372 19.33 -14.58 21.15
CA ARG A 372 19.23 -14.18 22.55
C ARG A 372 19.80 -12.76 22.67
N SER A 373 18.94 -11.77 22.90
CA SER A 373 19.40 -10.51 23.46
C SER A 373 19.91 -10.81 24.87
N THR A 374 21.22 -10.75 25.08
CA THR A 374 21.72 -10.63 26.44
C THR A 374 21.39 -9.22 26.92
N PHE A 375 21.02 -9.05 28.20
CA PHE A 375 20.71 -7.74 28.79
C PHE A 375 21.84 -6.68 28.62
N ASN A 376 23.04 -7.09 28.17
CA ASN A 376 24.21 -6.26 27.95
C ASN A 376 24.68 -6.21 26.47
N GLY A 377 23.82 -6.52 25.49
CA GLY A 377 24.12 -6.26 24.08
C GLY A 377 25.19 -7.17 23.43
N GLY A 378 25.55 -8.29 24.05
CA GLY A 378 26.40 -9.31 23.45
C GLY A 378 25.60 -10.33 22.63
N THR A 379 26.16 -10.76 21.50
CA THR A 379 25.65 -11.83 20.62
C THR A 379 26.30 -13.16 20.98
N GLU A 380 25.62 -14.00 21.77
CA GLU A 380 26.00 -15.41 21.92
C GLU A 380 24.99 -16.30 21.18
N SER A 381 25.46 -17.41 20.61
CA SER A 381 24.57 -18.50 20.16
C SER A 381 23.70 -18.97 21.32
N ALA A 382 22.45 -19.32 21.04
CA ALA A 382 21.55 -19.81 22.08
C ALA A 382 22.13 -21.08 22.72
N LYS A 383 22.55 -20.99 23.99
CA LYS A 383 22.98 -22.14 24.80
C LYS A 383 21.77 -22.77 25.46
N TYR A 384 21.49 -24.03 25.16
CA TYR A 384 20.41 -24.81 25.74
C TYR A 384 20.94 -25.71 26.86
N SER A 385 20.21 -25.81 27.97
CA SER A 385 20.55 -26.78 29.01
C SER A 385 20.23 -28.21 28.52
N PRO A 386 20.86 -29.25 29.11
CA PRO A 386 20.55 -30.63 28.78
C PRO A 386 19.06 -30.98 28.90
N ASP A 387 18.37 -30.46 29.93
CA ASP A 387 16.94 -30.69 30.13
C ASP A 387 16.09 -30.05 29.02
N VAL A 388 16.46 -28.86 28.55
CA VAL A 388 15.79 -28.19 27.43
C VAL A 388 16.02 -28.96 26.13
N LEU A 389 17.26 -29.38 25.86
CA LEU A 389 17.57 -30.23 24.71
C LEU A 389 16.80 -31.55 24.75
N SER A 390 16.65 -32.16 25.93
CA SER A 390 15.85 -33.38 26.10
C SER A 390 14.37 -33.15 25.77
N SER A 391 13.80 -32.03 26.21
CA SER A 391 12.41 -31.66 25.89
C SER A 391 12.21 -31.37 24.39
N ILE A 392 13.13 -30.63 23.77
CA ILE A 392 13.10 -30.36 22.32
C ILE A 392 13.24 -31.66 21.54
N SER A 393 14.18 -32.53 21.91
CA SER A 393 14.40 -33.84 21.30
C SER A 393 13.14 -34.70 21.39
N LYS A 394 12.49 -34.80 22.56
CA LYS A 394 11.23 -35.55 22.72
C LYS A 394 10.13 -35.03 21.79
N ALA A 395 9.97 -33.71 21.67
CA ALA A 395 8.95 -33.12 20.79
C ALA A 395 9.29 -33.33 19.30
N ALA A 396 10.55 -33.15 18.91
CA ALA A 396 11.01 -33.35 17.54
C ALA A 396 10.89 -34.82 17.12
N THR A 397 11.32 -35.77 17.96
CA THR A 397 11.12 -37.20 17.74
C THR A 397 9.63 -37.53 17.67
N LEU A 398 8.83 -36.98 18.58
CA LEU A 398 7.38 -36.79 18.48
C LEU A 398 6.86 -36.69 17.04
N GLU A 399 7.11 -35.52 16.49
CA GLU A 399 6.62 -35.09 15.19
C GLU A 399 7.23 -35.90 14.04
N VAL A 400 8.54 -36.16 14.07
CA VAL A 400 9.24 -36.88 12.99
C VAL A 400 8.85 -38.36 12.92
N GLU A 401 8.54 -39.00 14.05
CA GLU A 401 8.23 -40.43 14.09
C GLU A 401 6.76 -40.74 13.85
N THR A 402 5.85 -39.81 14.15
CA THR A 402 4.40 -40.11 14.17
C THR A 402 3.57 -39.31 13.18
N SER A 403 4.08 -38.20 12.67
CA SER A 403 3.33 -37.36 11.73
C SER A 403 3.39 -37.89 10.30
N ASN A 404 2.39 -37.55 9.50
CA ASN A 404 2.37 -37.88 8.07
C ASN A 404 2.56 -36.60 7.28
N VAL A 405 3.83 -36.20 7.10
CA VAL A 405 4.20 -34.94 6.45
C VAL A 405 3.48 -34.79 5.11
N LEU A 406 3.50 -35.82 4.26
CA LEU A 406 2.91 -35.77 2.92
C LEU A 406 1.39 -35.57 2.90
N ALA A 407 0.68 -36.10 3.89
CA ALA A 407 -0.76 -35.95 4.01
C ALA A 407 -1.14 -34.60 4.63
N GLU A 408 -0.44 -34.19 5.69
CA GLU A 408 -0.70 -32.96 6.42
C GLU A 408 -0.38 -31.69 5.61
N THR A 409 0.57 -31.78 4.67
CA THR A 409 0.92 -30.68 3.77
C THR A 409 0.13 -30.70 2.46
N ASN A 410 -0.85 -31.59 2.29
CA ASN A 410 -1.61 -31.74 1.05
C ASN A 410 -3.08 -31.36 1.25
N LEU A 411 -3.32 -30.09 1.49
CA LEU A 411 -4.64 -29.53 1.71
C LEU A 411 -5.11 -28.74 0.49
N ASP A 412 -6.41 -28.42 0.45
CA ASP A 412 -7.06 -27.61 -0.58
C ASP A 412 -6.79 -26.10 -0.40
N SER A 413 -5.56 -25.76 -0.03
CA SER A 413 -5.17 -24.42 0.36
C SER A 413 -3.66 -24.25 0.30
N MET A 414 -3.19 -23.19 -0.38
CA MET A 414 -1.79 -22.76 -0.27
C MET A 414 -1.51 -22.27 1.15
N TYR A 415 -2.48 -21.64 1.83
CA TYR A 415 -2.30 -21.17 3.20
C TYR A 415 -2.06 -22.31 4.20
N PHE A 416 -3.00 -23.25 4.32
CA PHE A 416 -2.90 -24.31 5.33
C PHE A 416 -1.79 -25.30 5.02
N SER A 417 -1.62 -25.68 3.74
CA SER A 417 -0.49 -26.52 3.32
C SER A 417 0.84 -25.83 3.59
N GLY A 418 0.94 -24.53 3.27
CA GLY A 418 2.10 -23.70 3.57
C GLY A 418 2.42 -23.68 5.06
N LYS A 419 1.43 -23.49 5.94
CA LYS A 419 1.64 -23.53 7.40
C LYS A 419 2.21 -24.87 7.86
N ALA A 420 1.69 -25.99 7.34
CA ALA A 420 2.23 -27.31 7.66
C ALA A 420 3.67 -27.47 7.16
N LEU A 421 3.96 -27.06 5.91
CA LEU A 421 5.31 -27.06 5.35
C LEU A 421 6.29 -26.26 6.22
N ALA A 422 5.93 -25.03 6.59
CA ALA A 422 6.77 -24.19 7.43
C ALA A 422 6.95 -24.74 8.85
N LYS A 423 5.92 -25.37 9.44
CA LYS A 423 6.05 -26.11 10.72
C LYS A 423 7.14 -27.18 10.59
N TYR A 424 7.06 -28.05 9.58
CA TYR A 424 8.04 -29.11 9.38
C TYR A 424 9.43 -28.58 9.03
N ALA A 425 9.52 -27.47 8.30
CA ALA A 425 10.79 -26.78 8.06
C ALA A 425 11.46 -26.32 9.38
N TRP A 426 10.70 -25.75 10.32
CA TRP A 426 11.25 -25.34 11.61
C TRP A 426 11.59 -26.52 12.54
N ILE A 427 10.86 -27.64 12.44
CA ILE A 427 11.24 -28.89 13.12
C ILE A 427 12.55 -29.41 12.54
N LEU A 428 12.69 -29.44 11.21
CA LEU A 428 13.92 -29.82 10.52
C LEU A 428 15.09 -28.92 10.93
N TYR A 429 14.87 -27.61 10.98
CA TYR A 429 15.85 -26.65 11.49
C TYR A 429 16.29 -26.99 12.91
N SER A 430 15.34 -27.34 13.80
CA SER A 430 15.63 -27.72 15.17
C SER A 430 16.40 -29.04 15.27
N CYS A 431 16.04 -30.04 14.46
CA CYS A 431 16.77 -31.32 14.38
C CYS A 431 18.24 -31.09 14.00
N TYR A 432 18.49 -30.21 13.01
CA TYR A 432 19.83 -30.00 12.49
C TYR A 432 20.66 -29.01 13.33
N TYR A 433 20.17 -27.79 13.54
CA TYR A 433 20.94 -26.70 14.15
C TYR A 433 20.86 -26.64 15.69
N VAL A 434 19.81 -27.20 16.30
CA VAL A 434 19.61 -27.13 17.76
C VAL A 434 19.98 -28.43 18.45
N LEU A 435 19.51 -29.56 17.90
CA LEU A 435 19.76 -30.88 18.46
C LEU A 435 21.02 -31.56 17.90
N GLU A 436 21.51 -31.10 16.74
CA GLU A 436 22.59 -31.74 15.99
C GLU A 436 22.31 -33.24 15.70
N ASP A 437 21.02 -33.61 15.58
CA ASP A 437 20.56 -34.97 15.37
C ASP A 437 20.45 -35.27 13.87
N LEU A 438 21.52 -35.83 13.32
CA LEU A 438 21.58 -36.22 11.92
C LEU A 438 20.64 -37.38 11.57
N THR A 439 20.20 -38.19 12.53
CA THR A 439 19.26 -39.28 12.28
C THR A 439 17.87 -38.72 12.00
N LEU A 440 17.37 -37.84 12.87
CA LEU A 440 16.09 -37.16 12.67
C LEU A 440 16.13 -36.24 11.44
N THR A 441 17.24 -35.54 11.22
CA THR A 441 17.42 -34.67 10.04
C THR A 441 17.32 -35.47 8.75
N LYS A 442 18.07 -36.58 8.61
CA LYS A 442 18.06 -37.42 7.40
C LYS A 442 16.74 -38.14 7.17
N LYS A 443 15.92 -38.28 8.21
CA LYS A 443 14.56 -38.81 8.10
C LYS A 443 13.57 -37.76 7.60
N LEU A 444 13.57 -36.57 8.20
CA LEU A 444 12.57 -35.52 7.87
C LEU A 444 12.86 -34.78 6.56
N LEU A 445 14.13 -34.54 6.23
CA LEU A 445 14.49 -33.74 5.05
C LEU A 445 13.89 -34.30 3.73
N PRO A 446 14.05 -35.61 3.40
CA PRO A 446 13.48 -36.15 2.16
C PRO A 446 11.95 -36.12 2.11
N GLU A 447 11.28 -36.28 3.26
CA GLU A 447 9.83 -36.17 3.34
C GLU A 447 9.37 -34.74 3.04
N LEU A 448 10.07 -33.74 3.58
CA LEU A 448 9.75 -32.33 3.36
C LEU A 448 10.06 -31.89 1.92
N GLU A 449 11.17 -32.36 1.33
CA GLU A 449 11.48 -32.16 -0.09
C GLU A 449 10.37 -32.73 -0.97
N THR A 450 9.92 -33.96 -0.69
CA THR A 450 8.82 -34.62 -1.43
C THR A 450 7.50 -33.87 -1.27
N ALA A 451 7.21 -33.38 -0.05
CA ALA A 451 6.02 -32.59 0.24
C ALA A 451 5.99 -31.30 -0.59
N LEU A 452 7.10 -30.56 -0.62
CA LEU A 452 7.21 -29.30 -1.38
C LEU A 452 7.26 -29.55 -2.90
N GLN A 453 7.85 -30.66 -3.35
CA GLN A 453 7.91 -31.05 -4.76
C GLN A 453 6.52 -31.10 -5.41
N LYS A 454 5.48 -31.48 -4.66
CA LYS A 454 4.09 -31.46 -5.14
C LYS A 454 3.65 -30.07 -5.63
N PHE A 455 4.06 -29.01 -4.94
CA PHE A 455 3.75 -27.63 -5.29
C PHE A 455 4.63 -27.12 -6.42
N ILE A 456 5.90 -27.52 -6.42
CA ILE A 456 6.86 -27.22 -7.51
C ILE A 456 6.38 -27.80 -8.83
N GLU A 457 5.82 -29.00 -8.83
CA GLU A 457 5.23 -29.65 -10.00
C GLU A 457 3.80 -29.19 -10.31
N ASN A 458 3.27 -28.27 -9.50
CA ASN A 458 1.93 -27.73 -9.60
C ASN A 458 0.82 -28.80 -9.55
N LYS A 459 0.98 -29.81 -8.69
CA LYS A 459 0.10 -30.98 -8.52
C LYS A 459 -0.69 -31.00 -7.19
N GLN A 460 -0.63 -29.93 -6.42
CA GLN A 460 -1.46 -29.75 -5.23
C GLN A 460 -2.96 -29.71 -5.60
N ILE A 461 -3.84 -29.86 -4.60
CA ILE A 461 -5.30 -29.97 -4.81
C ILE A 461 -5.87 -28.78 -5.59
N LEU A 462 -5.39 -27.57 -5.31
CA LEU A 462 -5.71 -26.35 -6.05
C LEU A 462 -4.45 -25.83 -6.77
N PRO A 463 -4.16 -26.30 -8.00
CA PRO A 463 -3.00 -25.87 -8.76
C PRO A 463 -3.00 -24.36 -9.03
N LEU A 464 -1.81 -23.76 -9.15
CA LEU A 464 -1.65 -22.38 -9.59
C LEU A 464 -1.85 -22.26 -11.10
N GLN A 465 -2.40 -21.13 -11.52
CA GLN A 465 -2.66 -20.76 -12.90
C GLN A 465 -2.05 -19.37 -13.15
N TYR A 466 -1.54 -19.14 -14.36
CA TYR A 466 -1.07 -17.82 -14.75
C TYR A 466 -2.24 -17.02 -15.34
N ASP A 467 -2.68 -16.02 -14.60
CA ASP A 467 -3.70 -15.09 -15.07
C ASP A 467 -3.12 -14.13 -16.11
N THR A 468 -3.66 -14.17 -17.32
CA THR A 468 -3.27 -13.29 -18.43
C THR A 468 -4.03 -11.96 -18.47
N THR A 469 -5.08 -11.79 -17.65
CA THR A 469 -5.81 -10.54 -17.50
C THR A 469 -5.00 -9.54 -16.68
N TRP A 470 -4.65 -9.89 -15.44
CA TRP A 470 -3.91 -9.05 -14.49
C TRP A 470 -2.41 -9.35 -14.44
N GLY A 471 -1.96 -10.56 -14.83
CA GLY A 471 -0.53 -10.86 -15.00
C GLY A 471 0.15 -11.38 -13.74
N GLY A 472 -0.36 -12.46 -13.13
CA GLY A 472 0.23 -13.10 -11.95
C GLY A 472 -0.25 -14.53 -11.72
N LEU A 473 0.31 -15.20 -10.71
CA LEU A 473 -0.05 -16.58 -10.36
C LEU A 473 -1.18 -16.60 -9.31
N VAL A 474 -2.27 -17.27 -9.64
CA VAL A 474 -3.47 -17.40 -8.81
C VAL A 474 -3.85 -18.87 -8.63
N SER A 475 -4.40 -19.24 -7.47
CA SER A 475 -4.98 -20.56 -7.26
C SER A 475 -6.13 -20.84 -8.23
N SER A 476 -6.32 -22.10 -8.63
CA SER A 476 -7.48 -22.56 -9.40
C SER A 476 -8.79 -22.59 -8.59
N GLY A 477 -8.77 -22.22 -7.31
CA GLY A 477 -9.93 -22.18 -6.44
C GLY A 477 -10.94 -21.09 -6.81
N THR A 478 -12.12 -21.15 -6.20
CA THR A 478 -13.16 -20.10 -6.29
C THR A 478 -12.86 -18.91 -5.37
N ASN A 479 -13.63 -17.83 -5.48
CA ASN A 479 -13.49 -16.63 -4.63
C ASN A 479 -13.61 -16.87 -3.11
N ALA A 480 -14.26 -17.97 -2.71
CA ALA A 480 -14.50 -18.32 -1.31
C ALA A 480 -13.50 -19.35 -0.78
N GLN A 481 -12.68 -19.94 -1.64
CA GLN A 481 -11.66 -20.91 -1.27
C GLN A 481 -10.31 -20.24 -1.06
N ASP A 482 -9.47 -20.86 -0.22
CA ASP A 482 -8.11 -20.42 0.07
C ASP A 482 -8.03 -18.90 0.30
N PHE A 483 -8.94 -18.37 1.13
CA PHE A 483 -9.00 -16.96 1.52
C PHE A 483 -9.06 -15.94 0.36
N GLY A 484 -9.58 -16.36 -0.80
CA GLY A 484 -9.67 -15.53 -1.99
C GLY A 484 -8.36 -15.42 -2.76
N ASN A 485 -7.44 -16.39 -2.62
CA ASN A 485 -6.17 -16.41 -3.35
C ASN A 485 -6.37 -16.29 -4.88
N SER A 486 -7.43 -16.88 -5.42
CA SER A 486 -7.76 -16.76 -6.85
C SER A 486 -8.09 -15.33 -7.29
N TYR A 487 -8.35 -14.42 -6.34
CA TYR A 487 -8.64 -12.99 -6.53
C TYR A 487 -7.51 -12.10 -5.99
N TYR A 488 -6.27 -12.60 -5.99
CA TYR A 488 -5.08 -11.88 -5.51
C TYR A 488 -5.08 -11.53 -4.02
N ASN A 489 -5.96 -12.12 -3.21
CA ASN A 489 -5.86 -11.96 -1.76
C ASN A 489 -4.69 -12.77 -1.22
N ASP A 490 -3.97 -12.18 -0.26
CA ASP A 490 -3.11 -12.89 0.68
C ASP A 490 -1.96 -13.71 0.06
N HIS A 491 -1.57 -13.45 -1.20
CA HIS A 491 -0.46 -14.14 -1.86
C HIS A 491 0.83 -14.12 -1.04
N HIS A 492 1.22 -12.96 -0.53
CA HIS A 492 2.35 -12.80 0.39
C HIS A 492 2.24 -13.66 1.66
N PHE A 493 1.05 -13.79 2.26
CA PHE A 493 0.84 -14.65 3.42
C PHE A 493 0.94 -16.14 3.06
N HIS A 494 0.43 -16.55 1.90
CA HIS A 494 0.37 -17.96 1.49
C HIS A 494 1.75 -18.43 0.99
N TYR A 495 2.34 -17.68 0.07
CA TYR A 495 3.57 -18.05 -0.61
C TYR A 495 4.80 -17.86 0.29
N GLY A 496 4.74 -16.94 1.26
CA GLY A 496 5.79 -16.76 2.26
C GLY A 496 6.14 -18.05 3.01
N TYR A 497 5.14 -18.89 3.32
CA TYR A 497 5.38 -20.19 3.95
C TYR A 497 6.15 -21.19 3.07
N HIS A 498 5.92 -21.16 1.76
CA HIS A 498 6.61 -22.04 0.81
C HIS A 498 8.04 -21.56 0.59
N ILE A 499 8.23 -20.24 0.50
CA ILE A 499 9.56 -19.62 0.36
C ILE A 499 10.43 -19.91 1.60
N ILE A 500 9.91 -19.75 2.82
CA ILE A 500 10.70 -20.07 4.03
C ILE A 500 11.04 -21.56 4.13
N THR A 501 10.11 -22.43 3.72
CA THR A 501 10.36 -23.88 3.65
C THR A 501 11.50 -24.19 2.69
N ALA A 502 11.44 -23.66 1.46
CA ALA A 502 12.50 -23.84 0.46
C ALA A 502 13.85 -23.28 0.92
N ALA A 503 13.86 -22.14 1.61
CA ALA A 503 15.06 -21.53 2.14
C ALA A 503 15.74 -22.40 3.22
N ILE A 504 14.96 -23.00 4.12
CA ILE A 504 15.49 -23.91 5.16
C ILE A 504 16.02 -25.21 4.54
N ILE A 505 15.27 -25.82 3.60
CA ILE A 505 15.74 -27.01 2.86
C ILE A 505 17.08 -26.72 2.19
N GLY A 506 17.15 -25.64 1.40
CA GLY A 506 18.34 -25.30 0.64
C GLY A 506 19.55 -24.99 1.55
N GLN A 507 19.31 -24.35 2.69
CA GLN A 507 20.36 -24.10 3.67
C GLN A 507 20.89 -25.39 4.28
N ILE A 508 20.02 -26.30 4.74
CA ILE A 508 20.44 -27.55 5.40
C ILE A 508 21.10 -28.52 4.41
N GLU A 509 20.60 -28.63 3.18
CA GLU A 509 21.23 -29.45 2.13
C GLU A 509 22.66 -28.96 1.84
N LYS A 510 22.84 -27.63 1.77
CA LYS A 510 24.15 -27.00 1.61
C LYS A 510 25.11 -27.33 2.76
N GLU A 511 24.64 -27.30 4.01
CA GLU A 511 25.49 -27.70 5.13
C GLU A 511 25.83 -29.19 5.13
N LEU A 512 24.90 -30.06 4.72
CA LEU A 512 25.10 -31.52 4.69
C LEU A 512 26.02 -31.98 3.55
N SER A 513 26.02 -31.29 2.41
CA SER A 513 26.67 -31.78 1.17
C SER A 513 27.62 -30.78 0.51
N GLY A 514 27.75 -29.56 1.03
CA GLY A 514 28.56 -28.48 0.47
C GLY A 514 27.90 -27.70 -0.68
N ASN A 515 26.75 -28.15 -1.19
CA ASN A 515 25.94 -27.46 -2.20
C ASN A 515 24.44 -27.74 -1.96
N SER A 516 23.54 -26.98 -2.60
CA SER A 516 22.11 -27.32 -2.63
C SER A 516 21.66 -27.59 -4.07
N ASN A 517 21.72 -28.86 -4.48
CA ASN A 517 21.27 -29.25 -5.81
C ASN A 517 19.75 -29.12 -5.92
N TRP A 518 19.02 -29.44 -4.85
CA TRP A 518 17.56 -29.30 -4.81
C TRP A 518 17.14 -27.85 -5.08
N LEU A 519 17.76 -26.86 -4.41
CA LEU A 519 17.41 -25.46 -4.61
C LEU A 519 17.77 -24.99 -6.02
N LEU A 520 18.94 -25.39 -6.54
CA LEU A 520 19.37 -25.02 -7.90
C LEU A 520 18.41 -25.53 -8.97
N THR A 521 17.88 -26.74 -8.81
CA THR A 521 16.89 -27.34 -9.72
C THR A 521 15.53 -26.64 -9.63
N ASN A 522 15.13 -26.19 -8.45
CA ASN A 522 13.78 -25.66 -8.19
C ASN A 522 13.70 -24.13 -8.16
N LYS A 523 14.83 -23.42 -8.30
CA LYS A 523 14.90 -21.95 -8.15
C LYS A 523 13.94 -21.17 -9.02
N ASP A 524 13.66 -21.62 -10.25
CA ASP A 524 12.78 -20.89 -11.18
C ASP A 524 11.30 -20.94 -10.74
N TRP A 525 10.92 -21.88 -9.88
CA TRP A 525 9.60 -21.89 -9.23
C TRP A 525 9.57 -20.98 -8.00
N ILE A 526 10.70 -20.82 -7.32
CA ILE A 526 10.83 -20.09 -6.04
C ILE A 526 11.08 -18.58 -6.25
N LEU A 527 11.89 -18.21 -7.26
CA LEU A 527 12.50 -16.87 -7.44
C LEU A 527 12.06 -16.16 -8.72
#